data_AF-A0A1B3E5W4-F1
#
_entry.id   AF-A0A1B3E5W4-F1
#
_cell.length_a   1.000
_cell.length_b   1.000
_cell.length_c   1.000
_cell.angle_alpha   90.00
_cell.angle_beta   90.00
_cell.angle_gamma   90.00
#
_symmetry.space_group_name_H-M   'P 1'
#
loop_
_entity.id
_entity.type
_entity.pdbx_description
1 polymer ?
#
loop_
_entity_poly.entity_id
_entity_poly.type
_entity_poly.pdbx_seq_one_letter_code
_entity_poly.pdbx_strand_id
1 'polypeptide(L)' 'MSQEIVRQGDMTDHGGVVTQGFPNTDLNGRPIAGVGHMVACPKCKGVFPIVEGSAT' A
#
# COMPACT_ATOMS: atom_id res chain seq x y z
N MET A 1 5.08 5.82 -18.39
CA MET A 1 5.54 5.12 -17.18
C MET A 1 4.37 4.31 -16.67
N SER A 2 4.39 2.99 -16.78
CA SER A 2 3.37 2.13 -16.17
C SER A 2 3.69 2.01 -14.69
N GLN A 3 2.81 2.48 -13.82
CA GLN A 3 2.92 2.26 -12.38
C GLN A 3 2.18 0.95 -12.04
N GLU A 4 2.78 0.14 -11.18
CA GLU A 4 2.12 -1.06 -10.67
C GLU A 4 1.09 -0.69 -9.59
N ILE A 5 0.05 -1.51 -9.46
CA ILE A 5 -0.96 -1.33 -8.43
C ILE A 5 -0.44 -1.91 -7.11
N VAL A 6 -0.29 -1.04 -6.11
CA VAL A 6 0.10 -1.44 -4.76
C VAL A 6 -1.02 -2.25 -4.12
N ARG A 7 -0.67 -3.30 -3.38
CA ARG A 7 -1.59 -4.18 -2.67
C ARG A 7 -1.20 -4.30 -1.21
N GLN A 8 -2.13 -4.81 -0.40
CA GLN A 8 -1.84 -5.22 0.96
C GLN A 8 -0.71 -6.25 0.97
N GLY A 9 0.30 -6.03 1.80
CA GLY A 9 1.48 -6.87 1.92
C GLY A 9 2.62 -6.54 0.96
N ASP A 10 2.49 -5.55 0.08
CA ASP A 10 3.63 -5.04 -0.70
C ASP A 10 4.60 -4.25 0.21
N MET A 11 5.88 -4.26 -0.17
CA MET A 11 6.96 -3.62 0.60
C MET A 11 7.28 -2.22 0.08
N THR A 12 7.74 -1.35 0.98
CA THR A 12 8.33 -0.06 0.62
C THR A 12 9.85 -0.11 0.63
N ASP A 13 10.50 0.88 0.02
CA ASP A 13 11.96 1.05 -0.01
C ASP A 13 12.58 1.23 1.39
N HIS A 14 11.79 1.68 2.37
CA HIS A 14 12.17 1.74 3.77
C HIS A 14 12.00 0.41 4.53
N GLY A 15 11.63 -0.67 3.83
CA GLY A 15 11.32 -1.98 4.42
C GLY A 15 9.99 -2.01 5.16
N GLY A 16 9.11 -1.03 4.91
CA GLY A 16 7.76 -1.04 5.44
C GLY A 16 6.85 -1.99 4.69
N VAL A 17 5.68 -2.28 5.26
CA VAL A 17 4.66 -3.14 4.66
C VAL A 17 3.31 -2.44 4.64
N VAL A 18 2.62 -2.52 3.50
CA VAL A 18 1.25 -2.03 3.37
C VAL A 18 0.32 -2.96 4.16
N THR A 19 -0.38 -2.43 5.16
CA THR A 19 -1.18 -3.25 6.10
C THR A 19 -2.66 -3.28 5.76
N GLN A 20 -3.13 -2.36 4.91
CA GLN A 20 -4.53 -2.24 4.54
C GLN A 20 -4.74 -2.22 3.01
N GLY A 21 -5.95 -2.56 2.60
CA GLY A 21 -6.41 -2.49 1.22
C GLY A 21 -7.95 -2.51 1.16
N PHE A 22 -8.49 -2.33 -0.02
CA PHE A 22 -9.93 -2.33 -0.27
C PHE A 22 -10.50 -3.76 -0.15
N PRO A 23 -11.46 -4.01 0.76
CA PRO A 23 -11.89 -5.37 1.10
C PRO A 23 -12.57 -6.13 -0.05
N ASN A 24 -13.12 -5.43 -1.04
CA ASN A 24 -13.81 -6.02 -2.19
C ASN A 24 -12.96 -6.00 -3.47
N THR A 25 -11.64 -5.98 -3.33
CA THR A 25 -10.71 -6.03 -4.46
C THR A 25 -9.78 -7.21 -4.31
N ASP A 26 -9.40 -7.80 -5.43
CA ASP A 26 -8.38 -8.84 -5.48
C ASP A 26 -7.48 -8.60 -6.70
N LEU A 27 -6.18 -8.52 -6.45
CA LEU A 27 -5.17 -8.51 -7.49
C LEU A 27 -4.07 -9.51 -7.11
N ASN A 28 -4.13 -10.69 -7.72
CA ASN A 28 -3.24 -11.82 -7.41
C ASN A 28 -3.40 -12.32 -5.96
N GLY A 29 -4.64 -12.47 -5.47
CA GLY A 29 -4.90 -13.01 -4.14
C GLY A 29 -4.69 -12.01 -3.00
N ARG A 30 -4.56 -10.71 -3.32
CA ARG A 30 -4.28 -9.63 -2.35
C ARG A 30 -5.16 -8.42 -2.63
N PRO A 31 -5.76 -7.80 -1.59
CA PRO A 31 -6.49 -6.55 -1.72
C PRO A 31 -5.64 -5.42 -2.29
N ILE A 32 -6.20 -4.65 -3.22
CA ILE A 32 -5.57 -3.44 -3.76
C ILE A 32 -5.52 -2.37 -2.66
N ALA A 33 -4.41 -1.65 -2.55
CA ALA A 33 -4.23 -0.53 -1.66
C ALA A 33 -4.33 0.81 -2.42
N GLY A 34 -4.42 1.91 -1.67
CA GLY A 34 -4.67 3.23 -2.23
C GLY A 34 -4.51 4.32 -1.18
N VAL A 35 -4.70 5.57 -1.60
CA VAL A 35 -4.55 6.74 -0.72
C VAL A 35 -5.38 6.58 0.55
N GLY A 36 -4.76 6.86 1.70
CA GLY A 36 -5.36 6.72 3.03
C GLY A 36 -5.18 5.34 3.68
N HIS A 37 -4.85 4.29 2.92
CA HIS A 37 -4.49 3.00 3.51
C HIS A 37 -3.14 3.08 4.24
N MET A 38 -3.02 2.31 5.31
CA MET A 38 -1.88 2.38 6.20
C MET A 38 -0.70 1.49 5.78
N VAL A 39 0.49 1.96 6.10
CA VAL A 39 1.78 1.31 5.90
C VAL A 39 2.55 1.33 7.22
N ALA A 40 2.97 0.16 7.71
CA ALA A 40 3.85 0.06 8.88
C ALA A 40 5.30 0.18 8.42
N CYS A 41 6.05 1.15 8.96
CA CYS A 41 7.44 1.40 8.58
C CYS A 41 8.39 1.15 9.77
N PRO A 42 9.28 0.13 9.72
CA PRO A 42 10.20 -0.17 10.81
C PRO A 42 11.31 0.90 10.94
N LYS A 43 11.75 1.48 9.81
CA LYS A 43 12.77 2.52 9.79
C LYS A 43 12.28 3.83 10.42
N CYS A 44 11.04 4.22 10.13
CA CYS A 44 10.41 5.43 10.69
C CYS A 44 9.72 5.19 12.04
N LYS A 45 9.64 3.92 12.50
CA LYS A 45 9.02 3.49 13.76
C LYS A 45 7.57 3.97 13.92
N GLY A 46 6.76 3.78 12.88
CA GLY A 46 5.37 4.24 12.90
C GLY A 46 4.50 3.65 11.79
N VAL A 47 3.24 4.04 11.80
CA VAL A 47 2.25 3.69 10.78
C VAL A 47 1.82 4.97 10.08
N PHE A 48 1.91 4.98 8.75
CA PHE A 48 1.69 6.17 7.93
C PHE A 48 0.73 5.85 6.78
N PRO A 49 -0.13 6.80 6.38
CA PRO A 49 -1.01 6.60 5.24
C PRO A 49 -0.24 6.70 3.92
N ILE A 50 -0.74 6.02 2.88
CA ILE A 50 -0.38 6.30 1.49
C ILE A 50 -0.95 7.68 1.15
N VAL A 51 -0.10 8.60 0.69
CA VAL A 51 -0.46 10.02 0.47
C VAL A 51 -0.71 10.39 -0.99
N GLU A 52 -0.29 9.54 -1.93
CA GLU A 52 -0.44 9.76 -3.37
C GLU A 52 -0.84 8.47 -4.09
N GLY A 53 -1.47 8.60 -5.26
CA GLY A 53 -1.94 7.49 -6.07
C GLY A 53 -2.52 7.96 -7.40
N SER A 54 -2.95 7.02 -8.25
CA SER A 54 -3.60 7.36 -9.52
C SER A 54 -4.94 8.04 -9.28
N ALA A 55 -5.24 9.07 -10.07
CA ALA A 55 -6.54 9.75 -10.08
C ALA A 55 -7.57 9.05 -10.98
N THR A 56 -7.16 8.01 -11.72
CA THR A 56 -7.91 7.32 -12.77
C THR A 56 -7.55 5.85 -12.84
#